data_AF-A0A9P3MKN0-F1
#
_entry.id   AF-A0A9P3MKN0-F1
#
_cell.length_a   1.000
_cell.length_b   1.000
_cell.length_c   1.000
_cell.angle_alpha   90.00
_cell.angle_beta   90.00
_cell.angle_gamma   90.00
#
_symmetry.space_group_name_H-M   'P 1'
#
loop_
_entity.id
_entity.type
_entity.pdbx_description
1 polymer ?
#
loop_
_entity_poly.entity_id
_entity_poly.type
_entity_poly.pdbx_seq_one_letter_code
_entity_poly.pdbx_strand_id
1 'polypeptide(L)'
;MEARDELHRMLNEDELRDATLLVFANKQDLPNAMNAAEITDKLALHSLRHRCWYIQSTCATSGEGLYEGLDWLANNISVKD
;
A
#
# COMPACT_ATOMS: atom_id res chain seq x y z
N MET A 1 15.07 -0.61 -5.11
CA MET A 1 14.92 0.66 -5.86
C MET A 1 13.82 0.50 -6.90
N GLU A 2 13.88 -0.56 -7.71
CA GLU A 2 12.86 -0.90 -8.72
C GLU A 2 11.41 -0.81 -8.23
N ALA A 3 11.06 -1.45 -7.10
CA ALA A 3 9.67 -1.41 -6.60
C ALA A 3 9.16 -0.01 -6.24
N ARG A 4 10.04 0.84 -5.67
CA ARG A 4 9.69 2.23 -5.37
C ARG A 4 9.48 2.99 -6.68
N ASP A 5 10.45 2.92 -7.58
CA ASP A 5 10.41 3.72 -8.80
C ASP A 5 9.23 3.32 -9.69
N GLU A 6 8.90 2.03 -9.75
CA GLU A 6 7.72 1.53 -10.46
C GLU A 6 6.41 2.00 -9.81
N LEU A 7 6.31 1.94 -8.48
CA LEU A 7 5.15 2.49 -7.76
C LEU A 7 4.95 3.97 -8.09
N HIS A 8 5.99 4.78 -7.96
CA HIS A 8 5.90 6.22 -8.25
C HIS A 8 5.62 6.49 -9.73
N ARG A 9 6.16 5.68 -10.65
CA ARG A 9 5.85 5.76 -12.08
C ARG A 9 4.36 5.53 -12.34
N MET A 10 3.79 4.45 -11.80
CA MET A 10 2.36 4.14 -11.95
C MET A 10 1.49 5.23 -11.32
N LEU A 11 1.82 5.70 -10.11
CA LEU A 11 1.02 6.71 -9.41
C LEU A 11 1.06 8.11 -10.07
N ASN A 12 1.96 8.34 -11.03
CA ASN A 12 2.03 9.54 -11.84
C ASN A 12 1.17 9.46 -13.12
N GLU A 13 0.57 8.30 -13.43
CA GLU A 13 -0.38 8.16 -14.54
C GLU A 13 -1.68 8.91 -14.22
N ASP A 14 -2.22 9.64 -15.19
CA ASP A 14 -3.39 10.50 -15.00
C ASP A 14 -4.63 9.70 -14.56
N GLU A 15 -4.76 8.47 -15.05
CA GLU A 15 -5.81 7.52 -14.70
C GLU A 15 -5.83 7.19 -13.20
N LEU A 16 -4.66 7.24 -12.55
CA LEU A 16 -4.47 6.93 -11.14
C LEU A 16 -4.37 8.18 -10.26
N ARG A 17 -4.49 9.39 -10.80
CA ARG A 17 -4.33 10.65 -10.02
C ARG A 17 -5.12 10.68 -8.71
N ASP A 18 -6.38 10.25 -8.77
CA ASP A 18 -7.32 10.29 -7.64
C ASP A 18 -7.51 8.93 -6.94
N ALA A 19 -6.70 7.93 -7.30
CA ALA A 19 -6.82 6.58 -6.73
C ALA A 19 -6.36 6.53 -5.27
N THR A 20 -7.09 5.78 -4.43
CA THR A 20 -6.65 5.44 -3.06
C THR A 20 -5.62 4.32 -3.12
N LEU A 21 -4.54 4.41 -2.34
CA LEU A 21 -3.45 3.44 -2.34
C LEU A 21 -3.48 2.58 -1.08
N LEU A 22 -3.77 1.29 -1.21
CA LEU A 22 -3.50 0.31 -0.16
C LEU A 22 -2.22 -0.45 -0.50
N VAL A 23 -1.26 -0.48 0.44
CA VAL A 23 -0.04 -1.28 0.34
C VAL A 23 -0.14 -2.46 1.29
N PHE A 24 -0.08 -3.68 0.75
CA PHE A 24 0.09 -4.86 1.59
C PHE A 24 1.56 -5.16 1.83
N ALA A 25 2.00 -5.02 3.08
CA ALA A 25 3.28 -5.53 3.56
C ALA A 25 3.18 -7.05 3.72
N ASN A 26 3.21 -7.76 2.59
CA ASN A 26 2.93 -9.18 2.51
C ASN A 26 4.14 -10.05 2.92
N LYS A 27 3.89 -11.34 3.19
CA LYS A 27 4.86 -12.38 3.59
C LYS A 27 5.51 -12.14 4.95
N GLN A 28 4.74 -11.61 5.91
CA GLN A 28 5.22 -11.35 7.28
C GLN A 28 5.55 -12.63 8.06
N ASP A 29 5.23 -13.81 7.52
CA ASP A 29 5.63 -15.12 8.03
C ASP A 29 7.11 -15.46 7.78
N LEU A 30 7.76 -14.78 6.83
CA LEU A 30 9.14 -15.07 6.47
C LEU A 30 10.15 -14.40 7.41
N PRO A 31 11.29 -15.06 7.69
CA PRO A 31 12.38 -14.43 8.42
C PRO A 31 12.92 -13.23 7.63
N ASN A 32 13.23 -12.15 8.34
CA ASN A 32 13.69 -10.88 7.77
C ASN A 32 12.66 -10.15 6.90
N ALA A 33 11.37 -10.49 7.01
CA ALA A 33 10.31 -9.66 6.46
C ALA A 33 10.41 -8.25 7.04
N MET A 34 10.42 -7.25 6.16
CA MET A 34 10.40 -5.86 6.60
C MET A 34 9.03 -5.55 7.20
N ASN A 35 9.03 -4.82 8.31
CA ASN A 35 7.80 -4.35 8.92
C ASN A 35 7.20 -3.19 8.11
N ALA A 36 5.98 -2.79 8.47
CA ALA A 36 5.26 -1.72 7.78
C ALA A 36 6.05 -0.40 7.72
N ALA A 37 6.68 0.02 8.83
CA ALA A 37 7.43 1.28 8.88
C ALA A 37 8.65 1.26 7.94
N GLU A 38 9.41 0.16 7.94
CA GLU A 38 10.56 0.00 7.04
C GLU A 38 10.15 0.04 5.56
N ILE A 39 9.01 -0.56 5.21
CA ILE A 39 8.47 -0.53 3.85
C ILE A 39 7.98 0.88 3.50
N THR A 40 7.30 1.57 4.41
CA THR A 40 6.87 2.96 4.24
C THR A 40 8.04 3.86 3.87
N ASP A 41 9.17 3.74 4.58
CA ASP A 41 10.38 4.50 4.31
C ASP A 41 11.00 4.13 2.96
N LYS A 42 11.17 2.84 2.66
CA LYS A 42 11.81 2.39 1.42
C LYS A 42 11.00 2.70 0.16
N LEU A 43 9.68 2.69 0.25
CA LEU A 43 8.78 3.09 -0.84
C LEU A 43 8.54 4.61 -0.88
N ALA A 44 9.10 5.36 0.08
CA ALA A 44 8.91 6.80 0.22
C ALA A 44 7.43 7.21 0.24
N LEU A 45 6.56 6.43 0.91
CA LEU A 45 5.12 6.72 0.93
C LEU A 45 4.82 8.07 1.60
N HIS A 46 5.69 8.52 2.51
CA HIS A 46 5.61 9.84 3.11
C HIS A 46 5.65 10.98 2.07
N SER A 47 6.24 10.80 0.89
CA SER A 47 6.24 11.85 -0.14
C SER A 47 4.90 12.01 -0.84
N LEU A 48 3.96 11.06 -0.70
CA LEU A 48 2.63 11.07 -1.32
C LEU A 48 1.65 11.97 -0.53
N ARG A 49 1.95 13.27 -0.45
CA ARG A 49 1.19 14.25 0.37
C ARG A 49 -0.26 14.47 -0.09
N HIS A 50 -0.54 14.22 -1.37
CA HIS A 50 -1.84 14.50 -2.00
C HIS A 50 -2.65 13.23 -2.28
N ARG A 51 -2.26 12.09 -1.70
CA ARG A 51 -2.90 10.79 -1.95
C ARG A 51 -3.26 10.14 -0.62
N CYS A 52 -4.49 9.65 -0.51
CA CYS A 52 -4.87 8.80 0.62
C CYS A 52 -4.17 7.45 0.47
N TRP A 53 -3.39 7.06 1.48
CA TRP A 53 -2.70 5.78 1.49
C TRP A 53 -2.68 5.14 2.87
N TYR A 54 -2.58 3.81 2.88
CA TYR A 54 -2.39 3.01 4.07
C TYR A 54 -1.53 1.79 3.76
N ILE A 55 -0.84 1.30 4.78
CA ILE A 55 -0.05 0.07 4.72
C ILE A 55 -0.56 -0.91 5.77
N GLN A 56 -0.80 -2.14 5.34
CA GLN A 56 -1.30 -3.20 6.18
C GLN A 56 -0.31 -4.38 6.17
N SER A 57 0.13 -4.80 7.35
CA SER A 57 0.88 -6.05 7.51
C SER A 57 0.00 -7.23 7.15
N THR A 58 0.54 -8.17 6.36
CA THR A 58 -0.27 -9.26 5.78
C THR A 58 0.53 -10.54 5.60
N CYS A 59 -0.15 -11.67 5.75
CA CYS A 59 0.35 -12.98 5.35
C CYS A 59 -0.69 -13.66 4.46
N ALA A 60 -0.45 -13.69 3.14
CA ALA A 60 -1.42 -14.21 2.18
C ALA A 60 -1.70 -15.71 2.35
N THR A 61 -0.77 -16.49 2.91
CA THR A 61 -0.95 -17.94 3.12
C THR A 61 -1.84 -18.26 4.33
N SER A 62 -1.83 -17.42 5.37
CA SER A 62 -2.74 -17.53 6.51
C SER A 62 -4.02 -16.71 6.35
N GLY A 63 -4.00 -15.69 5.49
CA GLY A 63 -5.07 -14.72 5.29
C GLY A 63 -5.04 -13.54 6.28
N GLU A 64 -4.08 -13.51 7.20
CA GLU A 64 -3.94 -12.44 8.19
C GLU A 64 -3.73 -11.08 7.53
N GLY A 65 -4.46 -10.06 8.00
CA GLY A 65 -4.33 -8.68 7.55
C GLY A 65 -5.06 -8.35 6.25
N LEU A 66 -5.58 -9.35 5.52
CA LEU A 66 -6.28 -9.12 4.25
C LEU A 66 -7.59 -8.37 4.47
N TYR A 67 -8.41 -8.82 5.42
CA TYR A 67 -9.71 -8.22 5.69
C TYR A 67 -9.56 -6.80 6.23
N GLU A 68 -8.61 -6.58 7.12
CA GLU A 68 -8.33 -5.28 7.72
C GLU A 68 -7.90 -4.25 6.66
N GLY A 69 -7.02 -4.65 5.74
CA GLY A 69 -6.60 -3.77 4.65
C GLY A 69 -7.74 -3.47 3.68
N LEU A 70 -8.54 -4.47 3.33
CA LEU A 70 -9.69 -4.29 2.45
C LEU A 70 -10.81 -3.48 3.09
N ASP A 71 -11.04 -3.63 4.40
CA ASP A 71 -12.00 -2.82 5.16
C ASP A 71 -11.55 -1.36 5.21
N TRP A 72 -10.26 -1.11 5.46
CA TRP A 72 -9.71 0.24 5.32
C TRP A 72 -9.95 0.80 3.91
N LEU A 73 -9.66 0.03 2.87
CA LEU A 73 -9.85 0.48 1.49
C LEU A 73 -11.33 0.78 1.20
N ALA A 74 -12.25 -0.09 1.62
CA ALA A 74 -13.68 0.10 1.42
C ALA A 74 -14.20 1.39 2.08
N ASN A 75 -13.65 1.75 3.24
CA ASN A 75 -14.01 2.98 3.96
C ASN A 75 -13.36 4.25 3.40
N ASN A 76 -12.35 4.13 2.53
CA ASN A 76 -11.56 5.25 2.02
C ASN A 76 -11.63 5.42 0.50
N ILE A 77 -12.22 4.47 -0.23
CA ILE A 77 -12.47 4.63 -1.66
C ILE A 77 -13.59 5.64 -1.86
N SER A 78 -13.30 6.73 -2.56
CA SER A 78 -14.35 7.62 -3.07
C SER A 78 -15.12 6.87 -4.15
N VAL A 79 -16.43 6.72 -3.95
CA VAL A 79 -17.33 6.32 -5.04
C VAL A 79 -17.27 7.44 -6.08
N LYS A 80 -16.68 7.15 -7.25
CA LYS A 80 -16.85 8.03 -8.41
C LYS A 80 -18.27 7.78 -8.93
N ASP A 81 -19.13 8.79 -8.79
CA ASP A 81 -20.43 8.85 -9.49
C ASP A 81 -20.23 8.86 -11.02
#